data_AF-A0A812X771-F1
#
_entry.id   AF-A0A812X771-F1
#
_cell.length_a   1.000
_cell.length_b   1.000
_cell.length_c   1.000
_cell.angle_alpha   90.00
_cell.angle_beta   90.00
_cell.angle_gamma   90.00
#
_symmetry.space_group_name_H-M   'P 1'
#
loop_
_entity.id
_entity.type
_entity.pdbx_description
1 polymer ?
#
loop_
_entity_poly.entity_id
_entity_poly.type
_entity_poly.pdbx_seq_one_letter_code
_entity_poly.pdbx_strand_id
1 'polypeptide(L)'
;MADFTQLVAECNVPPAVASLLSAFDIALFARSCTTSAELEELVNHFLAEASVTEAAERFITKASLRLLVCKCRTSEGMVSLEAAPSSSALLGEGSTAATPAPPATPPFSSSWQEAWPAKLSGERTAALRKRFEEDYPTELLDAESFPSARLLALTNKMLSDKEVRWIPWKYRLSARAQQDSLLVRPRKQARFDLTDLFLDEAPTRDIHEGPASFGLVTQLLSLAANAIALCQGVRSDLHSLLAPRPFAPKPKFDPDNSWKARGRGGKGGGRGGKGRDGKGEKGERFERGGKGGKGKDNKQATPPGKWLSTLFMDGKRQTLCMRYQSGQCKDPATCRYLHRCAVPKSDGTACGGNHPASQHVATPH
;
A
#
# COMPACT_ATOMS: atom_id res chain seq x y z
N MET A 1 -0.60 -9.65 43.80
CA MET A 1 -0.09 -8.27 43.99
C MET A 1 1.38 -8.33 43.69
N ALA A 2 1.86 -7.59 42.69
CA ALA A 2 3.31 -7.55 42.41
C ALA A 2 4.01 -6.86 43.59
N ASP A 3 5.18 -7.36 43.97
CA ASP A 3 6.02 -6.71 44.97
C ASP A 3 6.81 -5.57 44.28
N PHE A 4 6.95 -4.42 44.94
CA PHE A 4 7.69 -3.28 44.38
C PHE A 4 9.13 -3.66 44.06
N THR A 5 9.76 -4.44 44.95
CA THR A 5 11.14 -4.91 44.80
C THR A 5 11.30 -5.82 43.57
N GLN A 6 10.29 -6.64 43.27
CA GLN A 6 10.25 -7.47 42.07
C GLN A 6 10.15 -6.62 40.80
N LEU A 7 9.32 -5.57 40.81
CA LEU A 7 9.19 -4.64 39.68
C LEU A 7 10.50 -3.91 39.39
N VAL A 8 11.22 -3.46 40.44
CA VAL A 8 12.53 -2.81 40.32
C VAL A 8 13.55 -3.73 39.66
N ALA A 9 13.58 -5.01 40.04
CA ALA A 9 14.45 -6.01 39.43
C ALA A 9 14.08 -6.26 37.95
N GLU A 10 12.80 -6.42 37.63
CA GLU A 10 12.34 -6.61 36.24
C GLU A 10 12.65 -5.42 35.32
N CYS A 11 12.73 -4.21 35.87
CA CYS A 11 13.04 -3.00 35.11
C CYS A 11 14.54 -2.78 34.91
N ASN A 12 15.41 -3.70 35.35
CA ASN A 12 16.87 -3.56 35.28
C ASN A 12 17.36 -2.22 35.87
N VAL A 13 16.82 -1.83 37.03
CA VAL A 13 17.27 -0.63 37.73
C VAL A 13 18.65 -0.92 38.37
N PRO A 14 19.67 -0.07 38.15
CA PRO A 14 20.98 -0.27 38.74
C PRO A 14 20.94 -0.36 40.28
N PRO A 15 21.80 -1.19 40.90
CA PRO A 15 21.73 -1.47 42.34
C PRO A 15 21.92 -0.23 43.21
N ALA A 16 22.71 0.75 42.75
CA ALA A 16 22.92 2.03 43.45
C ALA A 16 21.64 2.88 43.54
N VAL A 17 20.73 2.75 42.58
CA VAL A 17 19.43 3.44 42.58
C VAL A 17 18.36 2.56 43.25
N ALA A 18 18.45 1.24 43.10
CA ALA A 18 17.53 0.30 43.74
C ALA A 18 17.55 0.42 45.29
N SER A 19 18.70 0.72 45.89
CA SER A 19 18.80 0.97 47.34
C SER A 19 18.03 2.22 47.77
N LEU A 20 18.07 3.30 46.99
CA LEU A 20 17.33 4.54 47.24
C LEU A 20 15.80 4.34 47.10
N LEU A 21 15.41 3.42 46.22
CA LEU A 21 14.01 3.07 46.00
C LEU A 21 13.42 2.15 47.09
N SER A 22 14.23 1.62 48.02
CA SER A 22 13.76 0.69 49.06
C SER A 22 12.69 1.26 49.99
N ALA A 23 12.59 2.58 50.10
CA ALA A 23 11.57 3.27 50.89
C ALA A 23 10.22 3.43 50.17
N PHE A 24 10.15 3.10 48.88
CA PHE A 24 8.96 3.28 48.06
C PHE A 24 8.15 1.98 47.96
N ASP A 25 6.82 2.14 47.88
CA ASP A 25 5.92 1.09 47.41
C ASP A 25 5.37 1.45 46.02
N ILE A 26 4.63 0.52 45.41
CA ILE A 26 4.07 0.70 44.06
C ILE A 26 3.18 1.95 43.99
N ALA A 27 2.33 2.18 44.99
CA ALA A 27 1.36 3.27 44.98
C ALA A 27 2.03 4.63 45.17
N LEU A 28 3.02 4.72 46.07
CA LEU A 28 3.77 5.94 46.38
C LEU A 28 4.66 6.33 45.20
N PHE A 29 5.33 5.35 44.57
CA PHE A 29 6.15 5.62 43.38
C PHE A 29 5.31 5.96 42.15
N ALA A 30 4.14 5.35 41.95
CA ALA A 30 3.24 5.71 40.86
C ALA A 30 2.75 7.17 40.94
N ARG A 31 2.62 7.70 42.16
CA ARG A 31 2.10 9.03 42.48
C ARG A 31 3.18 10.10 42.68
N SER A 32 4.45 9.72 42.73
CA SER A 32 5.55 10.66 42.99
C SER A 32 5.69 11.73 41.91
N CYS A 33 5.18 11.45 40.69
CA CYS A 33 5.18 12.38 39.57
C CYS A 33 3.81 12.42 38.91
N THR A 34 3.36 13.63 38.57
CA THR A 34 2.09 13.87 37.86
C THR A 34 2.30 14.37 36.43
N THR A 35 3.48 14.91 36.15
CA THR A 35 3.86 15.39 34.82
C THR A 35 5.16 14.74 34.33
N SER A 36 5.39 14.78 33.01
CA SER A 36 6.65 14.31 32.40
C SER A 36 7.84 15.16 32.86
N ALA A 37 7.65 16.45 33.15
CA ALA A 37 8.71 17.33 33.66
C ALA A 37 9.15 16.94 35.08
N GLU A 38 8.21 16.70 35.98
CA GLU A 38 8.48 16.21 37.35
C GLU A 38 9.20 14.84 37.33
N LEU A 39 8.86 13.97 36.37
CA LEU A 39 9.55 12.72 36.17
C LEU A 39 11.02 12.92 35.80
N GLU A 40 11.34 13.85 34.90
CA GLU A 40 12.73 14.15 34.56
C GLU A 40 13.50 14.72 35.75
N GLU A 41 12.88 15.58 36.57
CA GLU A 41 13.49 16.12 37.78
C GLU A 41 13.80 15.03 38.80
N LEU A 42 12.84 14.14 39.08
CA LEU A 42 13.01 13.01 39.98
C LEU A 42 14.09 12.03 39.47
N VAL A 43 14.12 11.75 38.17
CA VAL A 43 15.16 10.91 37.56
C VAL A 43 16.54 11.56 37.68
N ASN A 44 16.65 12.87 37.47
CA ASN A 44 17.92 13.58 37.63
C ASN A 44 18.36 13.63 39.11
N HIS A 45 17.42 13.67 40.06
CA HIS A 45 17.71 13.58 41.49
C HIS A 45 18.33 12.23 41.85
N PHE A 46 17.71 11.11 41.42
CA PHE A 46 18.25 9.77 41.66
C PHE A 46 19.63 9.56 41.01
N LEU A 47 19.87 10.13 39.83
CA LEU A 47 21.18 10.08 39.18
C LEU A 47 22.27 10.83 39.96
N ALA A 48 21.91 11.98 40.54
CA ALA A 48 22.82 12.78 41.35
C ALA A 48 23.14 12.07 42.67
N GLU A 49 22.13 11.52 43.34
CA GLU A 49 22.27 10.84 44.63
C GLU A 49 22.99 9.49 44.50
N ALA A 50 22.74 8.73 43.44
CA ALA A 50 23.49 7.51 43.13
C ALA A 50 24.89 7.78 42.55
N SER A 51 25.29 9.05 42.40
CA SER A 51 26.60 9.48 41.88
C SER A 51 26.98 8.87 40.52
N VAL A 52 25.99 8.63 39.64
CA VAL A 52 26.22 8.01 38.33
C VAL A 52 26.93 9.02 37.42
N THR A 53 28.21 8.79 37.15
CA THR A 53 29.06 9.70 36.37
C THR A 53 29.20 9.27 34.91
N GLU A 54 29.15 7.97 34.63
CA GLU A 54 29.33 7.44 33.29
C GLU A 54 28.12 7.73 32.39
N ALA A 55 28.38 8.19 31.16
CA ALA A 55 27.33 8.56 30.23
C ALA A 55 26.43 7.37 29.86
N ALA A 56 27.00 6.18 29.64
CA ALA A 56 26.26 4.98 29.29
C ALA A 56 25.31 4.55 30.43
N GLU A 57 25.81 4.52 31.66
CA GLU A 57 25.02 4.17 32.86
C GLU A 57 23.90 5.18 33.11
N ARG A 58 24.14 6.47 32.87
CA ARG A 58 23.09 7.50 32.96
C ARG A 58 21.93 7.19 32.02
N PHE A 59 22.20 6.87 30.76
CA PHE A 59 21.13 6.57 29.79
C PHE A 59 20.33 5.33 30.20
N ILE A 60 21.01 4.27 30.63
CA ILE A 60 20.36 3.03 31.08
C ILE A 60 19.48 3.33 32.31
N THR A 61 20.02 4.01 33.31
CA THR A 61 19.28 4.38 34.52
C THR A 61 18.03 5.21 34.23
N LYS A 62 18.15 6.20 33.32
CA LYS A 62 17.00 7.01 32.88
C LYS A 62 15.91 6.14 32.24
N ALA A 63 16.29 5.22 31.35
CA ALA A 63 15.34 4.33 30.69
C ALA A 63 14.67 3.37 31.69
N SER A 64 15.45 2.76 32.60
CA SER A 64 14.94 1.84 33.63
C SER A 64 13.96 2.53 34.58
N LEU A 65 14.24 3.76 35.02
CA LEU A 65 13.34 4.52 35.90
C LEU A 65 12.04 4.95 35.20
N ARG A 66 12.10 5.39 33.93
CA ARG A 66 10.89 5.70 33.15
C ARG A 66 10.01 4.46 32.97
N LEU A 67 10.63 3.31 32.68
CA LEU A 67 9.93 2.04 32.57
C LEU A 67 9.28 1.63 33.91
N LEU A 68 9.99 1.80 35.03
CA LEU A 68 9.48 1.50 36.37
C LEU A 68 8.24 2.34 36.70
N VAL A 69 8.27 3.65 36.42
CA VAL A 69 7.10 4.54 36.64
C VAL A 69 5.91 4.11 35.77
N CYS A 70 6.14 3.79 34.49
CA CYS A 70 5.10 3.29 33.60
C CYS A 70 4.44 2.01 34.15
N LYS A 71 5.24 1.04 34.63
CA LYS A 71 4.70 -0.19 35.22
C LYS A 71 3.94 0.07 36.52
N CYS A 72 4.49 0.89 37.44
CA CYS A 72 3.84 1.22 38.71
C CYS A 72 2.49 1.94 38.51
N ARG A 73 2.43 2.85 37.54
CA ARG A 73 1.18 3.54 37.19
C ARG A 73 0.16 2.60 36.57
N THR A 74 0.60 1.65 35.75
CA THR A 74 -0.27 0.63 35.15
C THR A 74 -0.87 -0.29 36.20
N SER A 75 -0.09 -0.69 37.22
CA SER A 75 -0.62 -1.51 38.33
C SER A 75 -1.64 -0.78 39.19
N GLU A 76 -1.53 0.53 39.32
CA GLU A 76 -2.49 1.38 40.04
C GLU A 76 -3.68 1.85 39.17
N GLY A 77 -3.74 1.43 37.90
CA GLY A 77 -4.79 1.86 36.96
C GLY A 77 -4.72 3.35 36.59
N MET A 78 -3.57 3.99 36.74
CA MET A 78 -3.35 5.40 36.42
C MET A 78 -2.97 5.62 34.96
N VAL A 79 -3.32 6.79 34.42
CA VAL A 79 -2.99 7.20 33.06
C VAL A 79 -1.48 7.34 32.90
N SER A 80 -0.92 6.82 31.81
CA SER A 80 0.50 6.95 31.47
C SER A 80 0.89 8.42 31.29
N LEU A 81 2.03 8.83 31.85
CA LEU A 81 2.55 10.21 31.77
C LEU A 81 2.92 10.64 30.35
N GLU A 82 3.13 9.69 29.44
CA GLU A 82 3.40 9.96 28.02
C GLU A 82 2.14 10.03 27.15
N ALA A 83 0.96 9.83 27.73
CA ALA A 83 -0.30 10.12 27.04
C ALA A 83 -0.47 11.64 26.97
N ALA A 84 -0.11 12.24 25.83
CA ALA A 84 -0.37 13.64 25.54
C ALA A 84 -1.84 14.00 25.84
N PRO A 85 -2.13 15.21 26.33
CA PRO A 85 -3.50 15.63 26.62
C PRO A 85 -4.30 15.66 25.32
N SER A 86 -5.09 14.61 25.09
CA SER A 86 -6.21 14.66 24.17
C SER A 86 -7.19 15.66 24.77
N SER A 87 -7.29 16.83 24.14
CA SER A 87 -8.13 17.93 24.58
C SER A 87 -9.58 17.48 24.73
N SER A 88 -10.03 17.25 25.96
CA SER A 88 -11.44 17.14 26.33
C SER A 88 -11.59 17.44 27.82
N ALA A 89 -11.69 18.73 28.13
CA ALA A 89 -12.38 19.23 29.31
C ALA A 89 -12.52 20.75 29.20
N LEU A 90 -13.63 21.23 28.60
CA LEU A 90 -14.31 22.45 29.02
C LEU A 90 -15.80 22.38 28.62
N LEU A 91 -16.59 21.98 29.61
CA LEU A 91 -17.92 22.44 30.06
C LEU A 91 -18.89 23.13 29.08
N GLY A 92 -20.15 22.69 29.15
CA GLY A 92 -21.34 23.38 28.67
C GLY A 92 -22.61 22.57 28.96
N GLU A 93 -23.12 22.69 30.20
CA GLU A 93 -24.39 22.14 30.67
C GLU A 93 -25.60 22.61 29.87
N GLY A 94 -26.62 21.73 29.75
CA GLY A 94 -27.92 22.04 29.14
C GLY A 94 -28.83 20.82 29.11
N SER A 95 -29.57 20.63 30.21
CA SER A 95 -30.53 19.55 30.50
C SER A 95 -31.69 19.40 29.47
N THR A 96 -32.12 18.17 29.18
CA THR A 96 -33.54 17.74 29.25
C THR A 96 -33.71 16.21 29.04
N ALA A 97 -34.28 15.57 30.09
CA ALA A 97 -35.27 14.49 30.11
C ALA A 97 -35.12 13.17 29.29
N ALA A 98 -34.77 12.10 30.04
CA ALA A 98 -35.46 10.81 30.22
C ALA A 98 -35.88 9.90 29.03
N THR A 99 -35.38 8.64 29.04
CA THR A 99 -36.12 7.34 29.00
C THR A 99 -35.09 6.16 29.03
N PRO A 100 -35.35 5.01 29.71
CA PRO A 100 -34.29 4.11 30.20
C PRO A 100 -33.85 3.03 29.20
N ALA A 101 -32.64 2.51 29.45
CA ALA A 101 -31.92 1.50 28.67
C ALA A 101 -32.43 0.06 28.87
N PRO A 102 -32.04 -0.88 27.99
CA PRO A 102 -31.58 -2.21 28.39
C PRO A 102 -30.04 -2.26 28.37
N PRO A 103 -29.40 -3.17 29.13
CA PRO A 103 -28.00 -3.05 29.50
C PRO A 103 -27.10 -3.43 28.33
N ALA A 104 -26.40 -2.45 27.76
CA ALA A 104 -25.23 -2.71 26.93
C ALA A 104 -24.04 -2.94 27.86
N THR A 105 -23.46 -4.12 27.74
CA THR A 105 -22.11 -4.50 28.17
C THR A 105 -21.13 -3.32 28.03
N PRO A 106 -20.21 -3.11 29.00
CA PRO A 106 -19.24 -2.03 28.92
C PRO A 106 -18.46 -2.15 27.60
N PRO A 107 -18.20 -1.04 26.89
CA PRO A 107 -17.34 -1.11 25.73
C PRO A 107 -15.97 -1.54 26.26
N PHE A 108 -15.55 -2.75 25.92
CA PHE A 108 -14.13 -3.04 25.79
C PHE A 108 -13.60 -2.01 24.79
N SER A 109 -13.06 -0.90 25.31
CA SER A 109 -12.30 0.04 24.54
C SER A 109 -11.05 -0.70 24.10
N SER A 110 -11.17 -1.40 22.97
CA SER A 110 -10.03 -1.87 22.23
C SER A 110 -9.31 -0.63 21.72
N SER A 111 -8.41 -0.10 22.55
CA SER A 111 -7.46 0.98 22.24
C SER A 111 -6.53 0.63 21.06
N TRP A 112 -6.63 -0.60 20.54
CA TRP A 112 -5.97 -1.10 19.33
C TRP A 112 -6.66 -0.71 18.02
N GLN A 113 -7.81 -0.02 18.05
CA GLN A 113 -8.36 0.62 16.87
C GLN A 113 -8.06 2.12 16.93
N GLU A 114 -6.95 2.51 16.33
CA GLU A 114 -6.57 3.91 16.16
C GLU A 114 -7.77 4.68 15.58
N ALA A 115 -8.27 5.66 16.34
CA ALA A 115 -9.43 6.44 15.94
C ALA A 115 -9.13 7.15 14.61
N TRP A 116 -9.87 6.73 13.59
CA TRP A 116 -9.58 7.11 12.22
C TRP A 116 -9.80 8.60 11.97
N PRO A 117 -8.91 9.30 11.25
CA PRO A 117 -9.11 10.70 10.93
C PRO A 117 -10.39 10.92 10.13
N ALA A 118 -11.04 12.05 10.43
CA ALA A 118 -12.18 12.53 9.67
C ALA A 118 -11.79 12.75 8.20
N LYS A 119 -12.71 12.42 7.29
CA LYS A 119 -12.52 12.67 5.86
C LYS A 119 -12.42 14.18 5.64
N LEU A 120 -11.51 14.60 4.76
CA LEU A 120 -11.43 15.99 4.33
C LEU A 120 -12.74 16.39 3.62
N SER A 121 -13.20 17.63 3.83
CA SER A 121 -14.34 18.15 3.10
C SER A 121 -14.05 18.19 1.59
N GLY A 122 -15.11 18.10 0.76
CA GLY A 122 -14.97 18.19 -0.69
C GLY A 122 -14.32 19.50 -1.13
N GLU A 123 -14.70 20.61 -0.49
CA GLU A 123 -14.13 21.93 -0.71
C GLU A 123 -12.63 21.99 -0.38
N ARG A 124 -12.22 21.44 0.78
CA ARG A 124 -10.80 21.37 1.16
C ARG A 124 -10.02 20.52 0.16
N THR A 125 -10.58 19.42 -0.30
CA THR A 125 -9.93 18.53 -1.27
C THR A 125 -9.76 19.22 -2.63
N ALA A 126 -10.75 20.00 -3.08
CA ALA A 126 -10.66 20.79 -4.30
C ALA A 126 -9.60 21.91 -4.19
N ALA A 127 -9.54 22.58 -3.04
CA ALA A 127 -8.52 23.59 -2.78
C ALA A 127 -7.10 23.00 -2.80
N LEU A 128 -6.88 21.82 -2.20
CA LEU A 128 -5.59 21.14 -2.25
C LEU A 128 -5.21 20.74 -3.68
N ARG A 129 -6.17 20.29 -4.49
CA ARG A 129 -5.93 19.99 -5.90
C ARG A 129 -5.49 21.23 -6.68
N LYS A 130 -6.22 22.34 -6.54
CA LYS A 130 -5.90 23.59 -7.24
C LYS A 130 -4.49 24.07 -6.90
N ARG A 131 -4.12 24.04 -5.62
CA ARG A 131 -2.77 24.42 -5.18
C ARG A 131 -1.70 23.49 -5.73
N PHE A 132 -1.96 22.19 -5.76
CA PHE A 132 -1.02 21.25 -6.36
C PHE A 132 -0.77 21.55 -7.84
N GLU A 133 -1.80 21.92 -8.59
CA GLU A 133 -1.66 22.34 -10.00
C GLU A 133 -0.86 23.65 -10.15
N GLU A 134 -0.93 24.55 -9.16
CA GLU A 134 -0.13 25.79 -9.10
C GLU A 134 1.34 25.50 -8.76
N ASP A 135 1.60 24.62 -7.77
CA ASP A 135 2.94 24.28 -7.30
C ASP A 135 3.69 23.32 -8.26
N TYR A 136 2.95 22.44 -8.94
CA TYR A 136 3.48 21.42 -9.86
C TYR A 136 2.80 21.48 -11.24
N PRO A 137 3.02 22.54 -12.04
CA PRO A 137 2.31 22.76 -13.31
C PRO A 137 2.59 21.71 -14.39
N THR A 138 3.65 20.91 -14.24
CA THR A 138 4.01 19.83 -15.16
C THR A 138 3.44 18.47 -14.77
N GLU A 139 2.87 18.34 -13.56
CA GLU A 139 2.31 17.09 -13.05
C GLU A 139 0.79 17.11 -13.10
N LEU A 140 0.21 16.24 -13.94
CA LEU A 140 -1.23 16.12 -14.08
C LEU A 140 -1.76 15.00 -13.18
N LEU A 141 -2.67 15.34 -12.28
CA LEU A 141 -3.37 14.37 -11.43
C LEU A 141 -4.62 13.83 -12.14
N ASP A 142 -4.53 12.59 -12.62
CA ASP A 142 -5.65 11.82 -13.15
C ASP A 142 -6.35 10.97 -12.05
N ALA A 143 -7.44 10.28 -12.39
CA ALA A 143 -8.18 9.46 -11.42
C ALA A 143 -7.39 8.26 -10.86
N GLU A 144 -6.28 7.89 -11.52
CA GLU A 144 -5.42 6.76 -11.14
C GLU A 144 -4.21 7.19 -10.30
N SER A 145 -3.74 8.42 -10.44
CA SER A 145 -2.68 9.05 -9.64
C SER A 145 -3.22 9.89 -8.48
N PHE A 146 -4.50 10.27 -8.52
CA PHE A 146 -5.13 10.98 -7.42
C PHE A 146 -5.35 10.04 -6.23
N PRO A 147 -4.82 10.37 -5.04
CA PRO A 147 -4.95 9.53 -3.87
C PRO A 147 -6.40 9.42 -3.40
N SER A 148 -6.75 8.29 -2.80
CA SER A 148 -8.07 8.09 -2.23
C SER A 148 -8.35 9.04 -1.07
N ALA A 149 -9.64 9.33 -0.82
CA ALA A 149 -10.06 10.18 0.30
C ALA A 149 -9.55 9.67 1.65
N ARG A 150 -9.40 8.35 1.79
CA ARG A 150 -8.87 7.73 3.00
C ARG A 150 -7.37 7.99 3.17
N LEU A 151 -6.61 7.82 2.09
CA LEU A 151 -5.17 8.10 2.08
C LEU A 151 -4.92 9.58 2.40
N LEU A 152 -5.65 10.49 1.77
CA LEU A 152 -5.54 11.92 2.02
C LEU A 152 -5.83 12.32 3.47
N ALA A 153 -6.86 11.74 4.10
CA ALA A 153 -7.18 12.02 5.50
C ALA A 153 -6.06 11.57 6.45
N LEU A 154 -5.45 10.40 6.19
CA LEU A 154 -4.32 9.90 6.96
C LEU A 154 -3.09 10.80 6.79
N THR A 155 -2.75 11.15 5.55
CA THR A 155 -1.60 12.00 5.25
C THR A 155 -1.77 13.41 5.80
N ASN A 156 -2.97 14.00 5.69
CA ASN A 156 -3.23 15.31 6.25
C ASN A 156 -3.13 15.32 7.79
N LYS A 157 -3.62 14.28 8.47
CA LYS A 157 -3.44 14.13 9.93
C LYS A 157 -1.96 13.99 10.28
N MET A 158 -1.26 13.07 9.61
CA MET A 158 0.17 12.82 9.79
C MET A 158 1.01 14.11 9.69
N LEU A 159 0.72 14.94 8.69
CA LEU A 159 1.42 16.22 8.49
C LEU A 159 0.96 17.31 9.47
N SER A 160 -0.32 17.33 9.85
CA SER A 160 -0.83 18.27 10.86
C SER A 160 -0.22 18.00 12.24
N ASP A 161 -0.10 16.73 12.59
CA ASP A 161 0.48 16.25 13.85
C ASP A 161 2.03 16.32 13.84
N LYS A 162 2.63 16.63 12.69
CA LYS A 162 4.09 16.66 12.45
C LYS A 162 4.80 15.33 12.79
N GLU A 163 4.09 14.22 12.67
CA GLU A 163 4.60 12.89 13.01
C GLU A 163 4.56 12.00 11.79
N VAL A 164 5.71 11.53 11.31
CA VAL A 164 5.77 10.65 10.14
C VAL A 164 5.40 9.23 10.56
N ARG A 165 4.14 8.86 10.37
CA ARG A 165 3.66 7.49 10.61
C ARG A 165 3.65 6.67 9.34
N TRP A 166 3.97 5.38 9.49
CA TRP A 166 3.85 4.45 8.38
C TRP A 166 2.38 4.26 7.98
N ILE A 167 2.05 4.54 6.71
CA ILE A 167 0.72 4.26 6.16
C ILE A 167 0.69 2.84 5.58
N PRO A 168 -0.17 1.93 6.08
CA PRO A 168 -0.27 0.56 5.55
C PRO A 168 -0.59 0.51 4.06
N TRP A 169 0.03 -0.43 3.34
CA TRP A 169 -0.14 -0.61 1.89
C TRP A 169 -1.59 -0.71 1.43
N LYS A 170 -2.46 -1.39 2.20
CA LYS A 170 -3.89 -1.55 1.89
C LYS A 170 -4.66 -0.22 1.78
N TYR A 171 -4.13 0.86 2.35
CA TYR A 171 -4.73 2.19 2.29
C TYR A 171 -4.08 3.10 1.25
N ARG A 172 -2.99 2.66 0.60
CA ARG A 172 -2.32 3.40 -0.47
C ARG A 172 -3.05 3.21 -1.81
N LEU A 173 -4.34 3.49 -1.83
CA LEU A 173 -5.18 3.33 -3.01
C LEU A 173 -5.39 4.69 -3.69
N SER A 174 -5.49 4.66 -5.01
CA SER A 174 -6.02 5.78 -5.78
C SER A 174 -7.52 5.93 -5.58
N ALA A 175 -8.08 7.08 -5.96
CA ALA A 175 -9.51 7.32 -5.89
C ALA A 175 -10.29 6.27 -6.71
N ARG A 176 -9.82 5.96 -7.92
CA ARG A 176 -10.39 4.90 -8.77
C ARG A 176 -10.31 3.53 -8.11
N ALA A 177 -9.14 3.13 -7.59
CA ALA A 177 -8.97 1.82 -6.97
C ALA A 177 -9.81 1.65 -5.70
N GLN A 178 -10.00 2.73 -4.92
CA GLN A 178 -10.90 2.70 -3.77
C GLN A 178 -12.36 2.50 -4.22
N GLN A 179 -12.79 3.19 -5.28
CA GLN A 179 -14.13 3.03 -5.83
C GLN A 179 -14.36 1.62 -6.38
N ASP A 180 -13.41 1.07 -7.13
CA ASP A 180 -13.47 -0.30 -7.65
C ASP A 180 -13.51 -1.34 -6.51
N SER A 181 -12.76 -1.12 -5.43
CA SER A 181 -12.77 -1.99 -4.24
C SER A 181 -14.15 -2.02 -3.55
N LEU A 182 -14.88 -0.90 -3.53
CA LEU A 182 -16.25 -0.85 -3.00
C LEU A 182 -17.25 -1.62 -3.86
N LEU A 183 -16.98 -1.75 -5.17
CA LEU A 183 -17.83 -2.48 -6.11
C LEU A 183 -17.57 -4.00 -6.09
N VAL A 184 -16.41 -4.43 -5.57
CA VAL A 184 -16.06 -5.84 -5.43
C VAL A 184 -16.52 -6.36 -4.06
N ARG A 185 -17.42 -7.36 -4.04
CA ARG A 185 -17.77 -8.06 -2.80
C ARG A 185 -16.50 -8.61 -2.14
N PRO A 186 -16.28 -8.37 -0.84
CA PRO A 186 -15.13 -8.91 -0.13
C PRO A 186 -15.16 -10.43 -0.21
N ARG A 187 -14.19 -11.03 -0.90
CA ARG A 187 -13.95 -12.46 -0.81
C ARG A 187 -13.28 -12.72 0.52
N LYS A 188 -13.77 -13.73 1.27
CA LYS A 188 -13.09 -14.24 2.46
C LYS A 188 -11.63 -14.50 2.08
N GLN A 189 -10.72 -13.66 2.58
CA GLN A 189 -9.29 -13.94 2.47
C GLN A 189 -9.01 -15.20 3.27
N ALA A 190 -8.23 -16.11 2.70
CA ALA A 190 -7.69 -17.23 3.44
C ALA A 190 -6.91 -16.65 4.64
N ARG A 191 -7.17 -17.19 5.83
CA ARG A 191 -6.46 -16.80 7.04
C ARG A 191 -4.97 -17.06 6.79
N PHE A 192 -4.15 -16.04 7.03
CA PHE A 192 -2.71 -16.22 7.13
C PHE A 192 -2.43 -17.23 8.24
N ASP A 193 -1.60 -18.22 7.94
CA ASP A 193 -1.16 -19.22 8.89
C ASP A 193 -0.17 -18.57 9.86
N LEU A 194 -0.36 -18.75 11.16
CA LEU A 194 0.40 -18.06 12.23
C LEU A 194 1.87 -18.47 12.28
N THR A 195 2.24 -19.49 11.51
CA THR A 195 3.58 -20.06 11.39
C THR A 195 4.61 -19.08 10.78
N ASP A 196 4.16 -18.08 10.01
CA ASP A 196 5.00 -17.02 9.43
C ASP A 196 5.41 -15.91 10.44
N LEU A 197 4.85 -15.93 11.65
CA LEU A 197 5.11 -14.92 12.69
C LEU A 197 6.24 -15.32 13.67
N PHE A 198 6.71 -16.58 13.59
CA PHE A 198 7.73 -17.14 14.49
C PHE A 198 9.13 -17.23 13.86
N LEU A 199 9.28 -16.79 12.60
CA LEU A 199 10.57 -16.73 11.93
C LEU A 199 11.08 -15.29 11.99
N ASP A 200 12.12 -15.08 12.81
CA ASP A 200 12.84 -13.82 13.02
C ASP A 200 13.71 -13.41 11.81
N GLU A 201 13.42 -13.96 10.63
CA GLU A 201 14.09 -13.64 9.38
C GLU A 201 13.14 -12.78 8.55
N ALA A 202 13.46 -11.50 8.39
CA ALA A 202 12.68 -10.60 7.55
C ALA A 202 12.58 -11.22 6.13
N PRO A 203 11.38 -11.67 5.69
CA PRO A 203 11.29 -12.44 4.46
C PRO A 203 11.69 -11.55 3.29
N THR A 204 12.86 -11.81 2.71
CA THR A 204 13.29 -11.23 1.44
C THR A 204 12.43 -11.80 0.35
N ARG A 205 11.34 -11.10 0.06
CA ARG A 205 10.35 -11.54 -0.92
C ARG A 205 10.80 -11.06 -2.30
N ASP A 206 11.38 -11.96 -3.09
CA ASP A 206 11.74 -11.67 -4.48
C ASP A 206 10.50 -11.19 -5.26
N ILE A 207 10.59 -9.95 -5.76
CA ILE A 207 9.54 -9.29 -6.54
C ILE A 207 9.50 -9.93 -7.94
N HIS A 208 8.87 -11.08 -8.04
CA HIS A 208 8.58 -11.72 -9.33
C HIS A 208 7.54 -10.89 -10.11
N GLU A 209 7.41 -11.11 -11.44
CA GLU A 209 6.38 -10.49 -12.32
C GLU A 209 4.93 -10.93 -12.01
N GLY A 210 4.57 -11.04 -10.73
CA GLY A 210 3.25 -11.39 -10.23
C GLY A 210 2.39 -10.18 -9.83
N PRO A 211 1.26 -10.41 -9.13
CA PRO A 211 0.35 -9.36 -8.70
C PRO A 211 0.95 -8.33 -7.72
N ALA A 212 2.14 -8.58 -7.18
CA ALA A 212 2.95 -7.63 -6.42
C ALA A 212 4.19 -7.16 -7.21
N SER A 213 4.06 -7.02 -8.52
CA SER A 213 5.17 -6.61 -9.40
C SER A 213 5.80 -5.28 -8.98
N PHE A 214 7.05 -5.07 -9.40
CA PHE A 214 7.78 -3.81 -9.22
C PHE A 214 6.98 -2.58 -9.69
N GLY A 215 6.18 -2.73 -10.75
CA GLY A 215 5.29 -1.68 -11.23
C GLY A 215 4.21 -1.29 -10.22
N LEU A 216 3.59 -2.27 -9.55
CA LEU A 216 2.60 -2.00 -8.51
C LEU A 216 3.25 -1.33 -7.30
N VAL A 217 4.42 -1.81 -6.88
CA VAL A 217 5.15 -1.21 -5.75
C VAL A 217 5.51 0.24 -6.04
N THR A 218 6.05 0.52 -7.23
CA THR A 218 6.35 1.88 -7.69
C THR A 218 5.09 2.75 -7.70
N GLN A 219 3.97 2.24 -8.24
CA GLN A 219 2.70 2.97 -8.23
C GLN A 219 2.20 3.30 -6.81
N LEU A 220 2.28 2.35 -5.87
CA LEU A 220 1.88 2.54 -4.49
C LEU A 220 2.74 3.58 -3.76
N LEU A 221 4.04 3.61 -4.06
CA LEU A 221 4.98 4.59 -3.52
C LEU A 221 4.74 5.97 -4.15
N SER A 222 4.55 6.07 -5.47
CA SER A 222 4.20 7.32 -6.15
C SER A 222 2.87 7.89 -5.65
N LEU A 223 1.86 7.06 -5.41
CA LEU A 223 0.59 7.48 -4.82
C LEU A 223 0.75 8.08 -3.41
N ALA A 224 1.63 7.50 -2.59
CA ALA A 224 1.94 8.04 -1.28
C ALA A 224 2.67 9.38 -1.38
N ALA A 225 3.64 9.51 -2.29
CA ALA A 225 4.33 10.78 -2.54
C ALA A 225 3.36 11.88 -3.02
N ASN A 226 2.44 11.56 -3.93
CA ASN A 226 1.42 12.48 -4.40
C ASN A 226 0.48 12.92 -3.26
N ALA A 227 0.09 12.00 -2.37
CA ALA A 227 -0.74 12.35 -1.21
C ALA A 227 -0.02 13.32 -0.25
N ILE A 228 1.28 13.12 -0.05
CA ILE A 228 2.12 14.00 0.78
C ILE A 228 2.22 15.39 0.13
N ALA A 229 2.50 15.44 -1.18
CA ALA A 229 2.58 16.68 -1.94
C ALA A 229 1.27 17.48 -1.92
N LEU A 230 0.14 16.80 -2.14
CA LEU A 230 -1.20 17.40 -2.06
C LEU A 230 -1.49 17.99 -0.69
N CYS A 231 -0.92 17.43 0.38
CA CYS A 231 -1.07 17.92 1.73
C CYS A 231 0.05 18.90 2.15
N GLN A 232 0.80 19.46 1.19
CA GLN A 232 1.90 20.42 1.39
C GLN A 232 3.13 19.85 2.12
N GLY A 233 3.30 18.52 2.10
CA GLY A 233 4.51 17.88 2.58
C GLY A 233 5.59 17.81 1.51
N VAL A 234 6.86 17.75 1.94
CA VAL A 234 7.98 17.52 1.04
C VAL A 234 7.96 16.08 0.54
N ARG A 235 7.96 15.91 -0.78
CA ARG A 235 7.99 14.60 -1.42
C ARG A 235 9.29 13.85 -1.15
N SER A 236 9.20 12.58 -0.80
CA SER A 236 10.36 11.73 -0.60
C SER A 236 11.17 11.51 -1.87
N ASP A 237 10.55 11.57 -3.05
CA ASP A 237 11.20 11.41 -4.36
C ASP A 237 11.68 12.73 -4.98
N LEU A 238 11.53 13.86 -4.28
CA LEU A 238 11.95 15.17 -4.77
C LEU A 238 13.45 15.20 -5.13
N HIS A 239 14.29 14.53 -4.33
CA HIS A 239 15.72 14.38 -4.61
C HIS A 239 15.99 13.63 -5.93
N SER A 240 15.14 12.67 -6.28
CA SER A 240 15.23 11.90 -7.54
C SER A 240 14.70 12.71 -8.73
N LEU A 241 13.70 13.57 -8.52
CA LEU A 241 13.15 14.46 -9.56
C LEU A 241 14.08 15.64 -9.88
N LEU A 242 14.74 16.18 -8.86
CA LEU A 242 15.71 17.27 -8.98
C LEU A 242 17.12 16.78 -9.33
N ALA A 243 17.37 15.46 -9.28
CA ALA A 243 18.63 14.90 -9.69
C ALA A 243 18.91 15.26 -11.16
N PRO A 244 20.11 15.81 -11.48
CA PRO A 244 20.48 16.06 -12.86
C PRO A 244 20.42 14.75 -13.63
N ARG A 245 19.50 14.66 -14.59
CA ARG A 245 19.42 13.48 -15.46
C ARG A 245 20.69 13.47 -16.31
N PRO A 246 21.44 12.36 -16.36
CA PRO A 246 22.59 12.27 -17.24
C PRO A 246 22.12 12.58 -18.66
N PHE A 247 22.69 13.62 -19.26
CA PHE A 247 22.45 13.95 -20.65
C PHE A 247 22.90 12.76 -21.47
N ALA A 248 21.94 12.00 -22.03
CA ALA A 248 22.29 10.98 -23.00
C ALA A 248 22.95 11.71 -24.17
N PRO A 249 24.25 11.49 -24.44
CA PRO A 249 24.89 12.14 -25.57
C PRO A 249 24.09 11.76 -26.81
N LYS A 250 23.70 12.78 -27.60
CA LYS A 250 23.09 12.54 -28.91
C LYS A 250 24.02 11.58 -29.64
N PRO A 251 23.52 10.44 -30.14
CA PRO A 251 24.37 9.51 -30.89
C PRO A 251 25.05 10.31 -31.99
N LYS A 252 26.39 10.31 -31.99
CA LYS A 252 27.17 10.93 -33.06
C LYS A 252 26.71 10.26 -34.35
N PHE A 253 26.37 11.06 -35.35
CA PHE A 253 26.02 10.56 -36.67
C PHE A 253 27.23 9.80 -37.21
N ASP A 254 27.13 8.49 -37.22
CA ASP A 254 28.14 7.60 -37.77
C ASP A 254 27.82 7.41 -39.26
N PRO A 255 28.63 7.97 -40.19
CA PRO A 255 28.32 7.95 -41.62
C PRO A 255 28.23 6.53 -42.20
N ASP A 256 28.80 5.54 -41.51
CA ASP A 256 28.82 4.14 -41.94
C ASP A 256 27.56 3.33 -41.52
N ASN A 257 26.65 3.93 -40.74
CA ASN A 257 25.49 3.24 -40.18
C ASN A 257 24.15 3.88 -40.59
N SER A 258 24.04 4.24 -41.87
CA SER A 258 22.88 4.97 -42.45
C SER A 258 21.56 4.19 -42.44
N TRP A 259 21.57 2.89 -42.13
CA TRP A 259 20.39 2.02 -42.24
C TRP A 259 19.55 1.90 -40.96
N LYS A 260 20.05 2.34 -39.79
CA LYS A 260 19.32 2.24 -38.50
C LYS A 260 18.66 3.54 -38.02
N ALA A 261 18.84 4.67 -38.72
CA ALA A 261 18.37 5.98 -38.28
C ALA A 261 17.07 6.49 -38.96
N ARG A 262 16.24 5.60 -39.52
CA ARG A 262 14.90 5.95 -40.03
C ARG A 262 13.82 5.14 -39.32
N GLY A 263 13.38 5.64 -38.16
CA GLY A 263 12.40 4.94 -37.32
C GLY A 263 11.65 5.81 -36.31
N ARG A 264 11.22 7.01 -36.72
CA ARG A 264 10.11 7.82 -36.15
C ARG A 264 10.24 8.36 -34.71
N GLY A 265 10.77 9.57 -34.63
CA GLY A 265 10.08 10.66 -33.92
C GLY A 265 8.85 11.10 -34.72
N GLY A 266 7.71 11.26 -34.05
CA GLY A 266 6.47 11.75 -34.66
C GLY A 266 6.21 13.20 -34.27
N LYS A 267 6.15 14.09 -35.26
CA LYS A 267 5.40 15.36 -35.17
C LYS A 267 4.76 15.65 -36.54
N GLY A 268 3.43 15.69 -36.53
CA GLY A 268 2.58 16.58 -37.31
C GLY A 268 2.61 16.54 -38.85
N GLY A 269 1.46 16.16 -39.42
CA GLY A 269 0.89 16.88 -40.56
C GLY A 269 0.91 16.19 -41.93
N GLY A 270 -0.28 15.85 -42.43
CA GLY A 270 -0.60 16.09 -43.85
C GLY A 270 -0.58 14.90 -44.82
N ARG A 271 -1.81 14.51 -45.21
CA ARG A 271 -2.26 14.12 -46.57
C ARG A 271 -1.62 12.91 -47.29
N GLY A 272 -2.46 11.88 -47.50
CA GLY A 272 -2.69 11.24 -48.80
C GLY A 272 -1.65 10.23 -49.32
N GLY A 273 -2.12 9.06 -49.77
CA GLY A 273 -1.39 8.27 -50.78
C GLY A 273 -1.34 6.75 -50.55
N LYS A 274 -1.79 6.01 -51.57
CA LYS A 274 -1.79 4.55 -51.75
C LYS A 274 -0.39 3.90 -51.78
N GLY A 275 -0.36 2.57 -51.53
CA GLY A 275 0.69 1.62 -51.98
C GLY A 275 1.32 0.83 -50.82
N ARG A 276 0.93 -0.44 -50.60
CA ARG A 276 1.44 -1.73 -51.13
C ARG A 276 2.86 -2.13 -50.68
N ASP A 277 2.87 -3.32 -50.07
CA ASP A 277 3.89 -4.37 -49.98
C ASP A 277 5.21 -4.10 -49.22
N GLY A 278 5.48 -4.96 -48.22
CA GLY A 278 6.76 -4.92 -47.48
C GLY A 278 6.80 -5.87 -46.27
N LYS A 279 7.12 -7.13 -46.56
CA LYS A 279 7.39 -8.27 -45.68
C LYS A 279 8.46 -7.94 -44.60
N GLY A 280 8.18 -8.23 -43.33
CA GLY A 280 9.14 -8.11 -42.22
C GLY A 280 8.94 -9.23 -41.19
N GLU A 281 9.98 -10.03 -41.01
CA GLU A 281 10.03 -11.25 -40.20
C GLU A 281 10.21 -10.99 -38.69
N LYS A 282 9.67 -11.94 -37.93
CA LYS A 282 9.84 -12.32 -36.51
C LYS A 282 10.66 -11.41 -35.58
N GLY A 283 9.97 -10.88 -34.57
CA GLY A 283 10.49 -10.73 -33.21
C GLY A 283 9.48 -11.37 -32.23
N GLU A 284 9.91 -12.39 -31.51
CA GLU A 284 9.12 -13.12 -30.53
C GLU A 284 8.73 -12.19 -29.37
N ARG A 285 7.43 -11.94 -29.20
CA ARG A 285 6.90 -11.24 -28.03
C ARG A 285 5.88 -12.12 -27.34
N PHE A 286 6.36 -12.70 -26.25
CA PHE A 286 5.57 -13.44 -25.29
C PHE A 286 4.44 -12.56 -24.71
N GLU A 287 3.34 -13.24 -24.42
CA GLU A 287 1.99 -12.72 -24.23
C GLU A 287 1.75 -11.95 -22.92
N ARG A 288 1.06 -10.79 -22.99
CA ARG A 288 0.36 -10.20 -21.84
C ARG A 288 -1.15 -10.38 -22.00
N GLY A 289 -1.71 -11.27 -21.17
CA GLY A 289 -3.15 -11.55 -21.09
C GLY A 289 -3.90 -10.51 -20.25
N GLY A 290 -4.98 -9.96 -20.83
CA GLY A 290 -5.97 -9.15 -20.12
C GLY A 290 -7.00 -10.04 -19.42
N LYS A 291 -7.39 -9.65 -18.19
CA LYS A 291 -8.42 -10.30 -17.37
C LYS A 291 -9.82 -9.91 -17.85
N GLY A 292 -10.62 -10.91 -18.22
CA GLY A 292 -12.08 -10.82 -18.41
C GLY A 292 -12.85 -11.19 -17.14
N GLY A 293 -14.03 -10.57 -16.99
CA GLY A 293 -14.95 -10.74 -15.87
C GLY A 293 -15.76 -12.06 -15.88
N LYS A 294 -16.37 -12.36 -14.73
CA LYS A 294 -17.22 -13.53 -14.47
C LYS A 294 -18.71 -13.23 -14.70
N GLY A 295 -19.35 -14.00 -15.58
CA GLY A 295 -20.79 -14.31 -15.56
C GLY A 295 -20.98 -15.78 -15.11
N LYS A 296 -22.12 -16.09 -14.47
CA LYS A 296 -22.43 -17.35 -13.78
C LYS A 296 -22.98 -18.46 -14.71
N ASP A 297 -22.47 -19.66 -14.45
CA ASP A 297 -23.07 -21.01 -14.42
C ASP A 297 -23.83 -21.58 -15.64
N ASN A 298 -23.17 -22.47 -16.39
CA ASN A 298 -23.63 -23.85 -16.58
C ASN A 298 -22.42 -24.80 -16.83
N LYS A 299 -22.54 -26.05 -16.37
CA LYS A 299 -21.47 -27.05 -16.16
C LYS A 299 -20.76 -27.52 -17.46
N GLN A 300 -19.41 -27.56 -17.45
CA GLN A 300 -18.56 -28.75 -17.68
C GLN A 300 -17.07 -28.38 -17.44
N ALA A 301 -16.30 -29.24 -16.75
CA ALA A 301 -14.86 -29.13 -16.51
C ALA A 301 -14.07 -29.26 -17.84
N THR A 302 -12.90 -28.62 -18.09
CA THR A 302 -11.69 -28.44 -17.26
C THR A 302 -10.81 -27.29 -17.84
N PRO A 303 -10.09 -26.46 -17.05
CA PRO A 303 -8.89 -25.71 -17.49
C PRO A 303 -7.61 -26.41 -16.98
N PRO A 304 -6.37 -26.19 -17.51
CA PRO A 304 -5.83 -24.88 -17.86
C PRO A 304 -4.88 -24.88 -19.08
N GLY A 305 -5.24 -24.17 -20.14
CA GLY A 305 -4.33 -23.86 -21.22
C GLY A 305 -4.67 -22.48 -21.74
N LYS A 306 -3.68 -21.58 -21.75
CA LYS A 306 -3.81 -20.26 -22.37
C LYS A 306 -4.21 -20.49 -23.83
N TRP A 307 -5.42 -20.06 -24.21
CA TRP A 307 -5.86 -20.19 -25.59
C TRP A 307 -4.86 -19.50 -26.50
N LEU A 308 -4.47 -20.18 -27.57
CA LEU A 308 -3.54 -19.61 -28.52
C LEU A 308 -4.24 -18.46 -29.25
N SER A 309 -3.62 -17.29 -29.26
CA SER A 309 -4.13 -16.12 -29.97
C SER A 309 -3.81 -16.15 -31.47
N THR A 310 -2.94 -17.08 -31.89
CA THR A 310 -2.47 -17.21 -33.28
C THR A 310 -2.40 -18.66 -33.72
N LEU A 311 -2.60 -18.88 -35.02
CA LEU A 311 -2.54 -20.18 -35.70
C LEU A 311 -1.69 -20.00 -36.96
N PHE A 312 -0.81 -20.96 -37.24
CA PHE A 312 -0.10 -21.00 -38.52
C PHE A 312 -0.89 -21.86 -39.50
N MET A 313 -1.37 -21.25 -40.58
CA MET A 313 -2.01 -21.93 -41.71
C MET A 313 -1.36 -21.42 -43.01
N ASP A 314 -1.06 -22.32 -43.94
CA ASP A 314 -0.50 -21.99 -45.27
C ASP A 314 0.75 -21.09 -45.21
N GLY A 315 1.63 -21.36 -44.23
CA GLY A 315 2.86 -20.59 -44.02
C GLY A 315 2.65 -19.16 -43.50
N LYS A 316 1.41 -18.75 -43.17
CA LYS A 316 1.08 -17.43 -42.63
C LYS A 316 0.53 -17.52 -41.21
N ARG A 317 0.99 -16.62 -40.35
CA ARG A 317 0.44 -16.46 -38.99
C ARG A 317 -0.90 -15.73 -39.08
N GLN A 318 -1.98 -16.45 -38.82
CA GLN A 318 -3.33 -15.91 -38.72
C GLN A 318 -3.67 -15.64 -37.26
N THR A 319 -4.35 -14.52 -37.00
CA THR A 319 -4.83 -14.16 -35.66
C THR A 319 -6.23 -14.73 -35.44
N LEU A 320 -6.44 -15.45 -34.35
CA LEU A 320 -7.70 -16.11 -34.05
C LEU A 320 -8.68 -15.14 -33.39
N CYS A 321 -9.96 -15.24 -33.74
CA CYS A 321 -11.00 -14.42 -33.12
C CYS A 321 -11.29 -14.91 -31.71
N MET A 322 -10.93 -14.12 -30.69
CA MET A 322 -11.19 -14.48 -29.29
C MET A 322 -12.69 -14.46 -28.94
N ARG A 323 -13.47 -13.62 -29.62
CA ARG A 323 -14.95 -13.60 -29.46
C ARG A 323 -15.60 -14.83 -30.08
N TYR A 324 -15.02 -15.41 -31.12
CA TYR A 324 -15.50 -16.68 -31.67
C TYR A 324 -15.26 -17.82 -30.70
N GLN A 325 -14.10 -17.86 -30.01
CA GLN A 325 -13.80 -18.91 -29.02
C GLN A 325 -14.83 -18.99 -27.89
N SER A 326 -15.36 -17.84 -27.46
CA SER A 326 -16.41 -17.73 -26.45
C SER A 326 -17.84 -17.80 -27.01
N GLY A 327 -18.02 -17.95 -28.33
CA GLY A 327 -19.35 -17.97 -28.96
C GLY A 327 -20.05 -16.60 -29.06
N GLN A 328 -19.30 -15.51 -28.90
CA GLN A 328 -19.82 -14.13 -28.82
C GLN A 328 -19.48 -13.28 -30.06
N CYS A 329 -19.06 -13.90 -31.17
CA CYS A 329 -18.79 -13.16 -32.40
C CYS A 329 -20.10 -12.83 -33.12
N LYS A 330 -20.37 -11.54 -33.34
CA LYS A 330 -21.62 -11.05 -33.95
C LYS A 330 -21.69 -11.31 -35.46
N ASP A 331 -20.55 -11.22 -36.15
CA ASP A 331 -20.51 -11.30 -37.62
C ASP A 331 -19.47 -12.34 -38.09
N PRO A 332 -19.85 -13.63 -38.25
CA PRO A 332 -18.89 -14.67 -38.60
C PRO A 332 -18.39 -14.63 -40.04
N ALA A 333 -19.16 -14.03 -40.95
CA ALA A 333 -18.79 -13.95 -42.37
C ALA A 333 -17.81 -12.79 -42.68
N THR A 334 -17.82 -11.72 -41.88
CA THR A 334 -17.02 -10.51 -42.13
C THR A 334 -15.99 -10.24 -41.03
N CYS A 335 -15.77 -11.22 -40.14
CA CYS A 335 -14.82 -11.05 -39.05
C CYS A 335 -13.39 -10.89 -39.59
N ARG A 336 -12.70 -9.84 -39.11
CA ARG A 336 -11.29 -9.58 -39.41
C ARG A 336 -10.36 -10.72 -38.93
N TYR A 337 -10.80 -11.49 -37.95
CA TYR A 337 -10.01 -12.52 -37.28
C TYR A 337 -10.51 -13.91 -37.65
N LEU A 338 -9.60 -14.88 -37.72
CA LEU A 338 -9.90 -16.23 -38.17
C LEU A 338 -10.74 -17.01 -37.13
N HIS A 339 -11.80 -17.66 -37.61
CA HIS A 339 -12.73 -18.45 -36.80
C HIS A 339 -12.33 -19.92 -36.79
N ARG A 340 -11.34 -20.28 -35.96
CA ARG A 340 -10.87 -21.67 -35.76
C ARG A 340 -10.57 -21.94 -34.30
N CYS A 341 -10.65 -23.19 -33.87
CA CYS A 341 -10.46 -23.57 -32.48
C CYS A 341 -9.05 -23.21 -31.96
N ALA A 342 -8.98 -22.44 -30.86
CA ALA A 342 -7.75 -21.96 -30.22
C ALA A 342 -7.15 -22.90 -29.16
N VAL A 343 -7.75 -24.07 -28.93
CA VAL A 343 -7.27 -25.04 -27.93
C VAL A 343 -5.91 -25.61 -28.37
N PRO A 344 -4.87 -25.58 -27.52
CA PRO A 344 -3.58 -26.17 -27.85
C PRO A 344 -3.68 -27.69 -27.90
N LYS A 345 -3.14 -28.30 -28.96
CA LYS A 345 -2.85 -29.73 -29.06
C LYS A 345 -1.57 -30.05 -28.28
N SER A 346 -1.27 -31.34 -28.10
CA SER A 346 -0.01 -31.83 -27.50
C SER A 346 1.24 -31.19 -28.12
N ASP A 347 1.17 -30.86 -29.40
CA ASP A 347 2.29 -30.35 -30.20
C ASP A 347 2.47 -28.83 -30.07
N GLY A 348 1.71 -28.17 -29.16
CA GLY A 348 1.73 -26.72 -28.96
C GLY A 348 1.07 -25.91 -30.09
N THR A 349 0.53 -26.58 -31.11
CA THR A 349 -0.24 -25.95 -32.19
C THR A 349 -1.71 -25.84 -31.81
N ALA A 350 -2.40 -24.81 -32.32
CA ALA A 350 -3.84 -24.69 -32.11
C ALA A 350 -4.59 -25.77 -32.90
N CYS A 351 -5.66 -26.28 -32.31
CA CYS A 351 -6.50 -27.34 -32.86
C CYS A 351 -6.92 -27.08 -34.31
N GLY A 352 -7.29 -25.84 -34.64
CA GLY A 352 -7.58 -25.44 -36.02
C GLY A 352 -8.92 -25.96 -36.56
N GLY A 353 -9.72 -26.66 -35.75
CA GLY A 353 -11.04 -27.18 -36.14
C GLY A 353 -12.09 -26.09 -36.40
N ASN A 354 -13.16 -26.47 -37.11
CA ASN A 354 -14.32 -25.63 -37.46
C ASN A 354 -15.33 -25.48 -36.31
N HIS A 355 -14.82 -25.23 -35.10
CA HIS A 355 -15.63 -25.08 -33.90
C HIS A 355 -14.94 -24.11 -32.94
N PRO A 356 -15.69 -23.44 -32.05
CA PRO A 356 -15.10 -22.56 -31.05
C PRO A 356 -14.41 -23.39 -29.95
N ALA A 357 -13.41 -22.80 -29.28
CA ALA A 357 -12.73 -23.47 -28.16
C ALA A 357 -13.69 -23.95 -27.05
N SER A 358 -14.79 -23.23 -26.83
CA SER A 358 -15.85 -23.62 -25.89
C SER A 358 -16.51 -24.96 -26.22
N GLN A 359 -16.52 -25.39 -27.48
CA GLN A 359 -17.14 -26.64 -27.93
C GLN A 359 -16.10 -27.72 -28.26
N HIS A 360 -14.82 -27.48 -27.95
CA HIS A 360 -13.74 -28.41 -28.29
C HIS A 360 -13.92 -29.79 -27.68
N VAL A 361 -14.39 -29.87 -26.43
CA VAL A 361 -14.61 -31.16 -25.73
C VAL A 361 -15.77 -31.96 -26.35
N ALA A 362 -16.75 -31.27 -26.95
CA ALA A 362 -17.94 -31.90 -27.53
C ALA A 362 -17.78 -32.29 -29.00
N THR A 363 -16.68 -31.87 -29.65
CA THR A 363 -16.45 -32.11 -31.07
C THR A 363 -15.39 -33.21 -31.20
N PRO A 364 -15.61 -34.29 -31.98
CA PRO A 364 -14.58 -35.30 -32.24
C PRO A 364 -13.45 -34.72 -33.10
N HIS A 365 -12.19 -34.99 -32.76
CA HIS A 365 -10.98 -34.55 -33.48
C HIS A 365 -10.17 -35.72 -34.01
#